data_AF-A0A9X8JLE9-F1
#
_entry.id   AF-A0A9X8JLE9-F1
#
_cell.length_a   1.000
_cell.length_b   1.000
_cell.length_c   1.000
_cell.angle_alpha   90.00
_cell.angle_beta   90.00
_cell.angle_gamma   90.00
#
_symmetry.space_group_name_H-M   'P 1'
#
loop_
_entity.id
_entity.type
_entity.pdbx_description
1 polymer ?
#
loop_
_entity_poly.entity_id
_entity_poly.type
_entity_poly.pdbx_seq_one_letter_code
_entity_poly.pdbx_strand_id
1 'polypeptide(L)'
;MFSLIKRFLFPGPSSGRSDNTDDNRVREIEEELAELESRLAQDPTHSETQKTLMIKYNQAIQLFSSHPDYRDRVDTIFIQIDELRNTIRKNI
;
A
#
# COMPACT_ATOMS: atom_id res chain seq x y z
N MET A 1 -0.56 22.47 19.02
CA MET A 1 0.00 21.12 19.27
C MET A 1 -0.29 20.23 18.07
N PHE A 2 0.57 20.23 17.04
CA PHE A 2 0.45 19.33 15.88
C PHE A 2 1.85 18.86 15.46
N SER A 3 2.45 17.94 16.25
CA SER A 3 3.76 17.34 15.93
C SER A 3 3.78 15.85 16.26
N LEU A 4 2.86 15.07 15.66
CA LEU A 4 2.88 13.60 15.77
C LEU A 4 2.78 12.87 14.42
N ILE A 5 2.52 13.56 13.31
CA ILE A 5 2.31 12.90 12.00
C ILE A 5 3.59 12.87 11.14
N LYS A 6 4.61 13.67 11.47
CA LYS A 6 5.79 13.84 10.60
C LYS A 6 6.87 12.74 10.74
N ARG A 7 6.66 11.75 11.60
CA ARG A 7 7.65 10.68 11.86
C ARG A 7 7.44 9.40 11.05
N PHE A 8 6.34 9.32 10.30
CA PHE A 8 6.05 8.21 9.38
C PHE A 8 6.52 8.45 7.94
N LEU A 9 7.08 9.63 7.63
CA LEU A 9 7.37 10.06 6.25
C LEU A 9 8.84 9.93 5.83
N PHE A 10 9.77 9.56 6.71
CA PHE A 10 11.18 9.38 6.34
C PHE A 10 11.88 8.32 7.21
N PRO A 11 12.00 7.06 6.76
CA PRO A 11 13.14 6.24 7.14
C PRO A 11 14.34 6.69 6.30
N GLY A 12 15.42 7.10 6.98
CA GLY A 12 16.70 7.38 6.33
C GLY A 12 17.27 6.13 5.64
N PRO A 13 18.14 6.29 4.62
CA PRO A 13 18.64 5.17 3.84
C PRO A 13 19.50 4.28 4.75
N SER A 14 18.94 3.16 5.18
CA SER A 14 19.61 2.21 6.05
C SER A 14 20.22 1.14 5.16
N SER A 15 21.55 1.20 5.07
CA SER A 15 22.41 0.32 4.29
C SER A 15 22.05 -1.16 4.41
N GLY A 16 22.12 -1.82 3.26
CA GLY A 16 21.56 -3.15 3.01
C GLY A 16 21.96 -4.26 3.98
N ARG A 17 20.96 -5.07 4.33
CA ARG A 17 21.06 -6.50 4.66
C ARG A 17 19.66 -7.09 4.90
N SER A 18 18.81 -7.26 3.89
CA SER A 18 17.57 -8.06 4.05
C SER A 18 16.87 -8.52 2.76
N ASP A 19 17.63 -8.94 1.76
CA ASP A 19 17.08 -9.44 0.48
C ASP A 19 15.99 -10.52 0.67
N ASN A 20 16.13 -11.41 1.65
CA ASN A 20 15.17 -12.52 1.86
C ASN A 20 13.97 -12.16 2.78
N THR A 21 14.13 -11.22 3.71
CA THR A 21 13.04 -10.85 4.65
C THR A 21 12.05 -9.92 3.97
N ASP A 22 12.56 -9.04 3.10
CA ASP A 22 11.75 -8.08 2.39
C ASP A 22 10.92 -8.78 1.31
N ASP A 23 11.48 -9.77 0.61
CA ASP A 23 10.75 -10.59 -0.36
C ASP A 23 9.55 -11.34 0.25
N ASN A 24 9.71 -11.90 1.46
CA ASN A 24 8.59 -12.55 2.14
C ASN A 24 7.49 -11.56 2.55
N ARG A 25 7.88 -10.36 3.01
CA ARG A 25 6.94 -9.28 3.33
C ARG A 25 6.25 -8.72 2.09
N VAL A 26 6.96 -8.65 0.96
CA VAL A 26 6.40 -8.23 -0.33
C VAL A 26 5.27 -9.18 -0.70
N ARG A 27 5.54 -10.50 -0.66
CA ARG A 27 4.52 -11.52 -0.94
C ARG A 27 3.32 -11.44 -0.01
N GLU A 28 3.55 -11.33 1.30
CA GLU A 28 2.48 -11.22 2.29
C GLU A 28 1.59 -10.00 2.02
N ILE A 29 2.18 -8.83 1.74
CA ILE A 29 1.41 -7.63 1.38
C ILE A 29 0.66 -7.82 0.06
N GLU A 30 1.24 -8.47 -0.94
CA GLU A 30 0.56 -8.73 -2.21
C GLU A 30 -0.64 -9.69 -2.04
N GLU A 31 -0.49 -10.74 -1.24
CA GLU A 31 -1.60 -11.65 -0.92
C GLU A 31 -2.72 -10.92 -0.18
N GLU A 32 -2.38 -10.09 0.82
CA GLU A 32 -3.37 -9.28 1.54
C GLU A 32 -4.06 -8.24 0.64
N LEU A 33 -3.32 -7.61 -0.27
CA LEU A 33 -3.89 -6.68 -1.25
C LEU A 33 -4.87 -7.40 -2.17
N ALA A 34 -4.49 -8.56 -2.72
CA ALA A 34 -5.36 -9.34 -3.60
C ALA A 34 -6.65 -9.79 -2.90
N GLU A 35 -6.57 -10.20 -1.62
CA GLU A 35 -7.76 -10.52 -0.82
C GLU A 35 -8.66 -9.31 -0.63
N LEU A 36 -8.09 -8.16 -0.26
CA LEU A 36 -8.86 -6.93 -0.02
C LEU A 36 -9.45 -6.37 -1.32
N GLU A 37 -8.73 -6.45 -2.44
CA GLU A 37 -9.23 -6.10 -3.78
C GLU A 37 -10.40 -7.01 -4.17
N SER A 38 -10.29 -8.32 -3.94
CA SER A 38 -11.39 -9.26 -4.18
C SER A 38 -12.62 -8.95 -3.34
N ARG A 39 -12.43 -8.57 -2.07
CA ARG A 39 -13.52 -8.13 -1.19
C ARG A 39 -14.13 -6.81 -1.65
N LEU A 40 -13.31 -5.86 -2.11
CA LEU A 40 -13.79 -4.60 -2.66
C LEU A 40 -14.56 -4.80 -3.97
N ALA A 41 -14.13 -5.73 -4.83
CA ALA A 41 -14.83 -6.06 -6.06
C ALA A 41 -16.22 -6.67 -5.78
N GLN A 42 -16.37 -7.41 -4.69
CA GLN A 42 -17.64 -7.96 -4.23
C GLN A 42 -18.53 -6.90 -3.57
N ASP A 43 -17.96 -6.04 -2.72
CA ASP A 43 -18.68 -4.94 -2.07
C ASP A 43 -17.90 -3.62 -2.20
N PRO A 44 -18.06 -2.89 -3.33
CA PRO A 44 -17.32 -1.66 -3.58
C PRO A 44 -17.77 -0.50 -2.70
N THR A 45 -18.86 -0.68 -1.93
CA THR A 45 -19.40 0.29 -0.97
C THR A 45 -18.86 0.10 0.45
N HIS A 46 -18.11 -0.99 0.70
CA HIS A 46 -17.64 -1.32 2.05
C HIS A 46 -16.54 -0.36 2.52
N SER A 47 -16.95 0.68 3.24
CA SER A 47 -16.06 1.76 3.69
C SER A 47 -14.87 1.30 4.54
N GLU A 48 -15.00 0.19 5.28
CA GLU A 48 -13.90 -0.37 6.06
C GLU A 48 -12.88 -1.12 5.20
N THR A 49 -13.35 -1.84 4.16
CA THR A 49 -12.47 -2.50 3.19
C THR A 49 -11.69 -1.45 2.40
N GLN A 50 -12.36 -0.39 1.95
CA GLN A 50 -11.74 0.74 1.27
C GLN A 50 -10.63 1.38 2.11
N LYS A 51 -10.89 1.67 3.39
CA LYS A 51 -9.88 2.25 4.30
C LYS A 51 -8.70 1.32 4.52
N THR A 52 -8.98 0.03 4.74
CA THR A 52 -7.96 -0.99 4.97
C THR A 52 -7.06 -1.15 3.75
N LEU A 53 -7.65 -1.24 2.56
CA LEU A 53 -6.94 -1.30 1.28
C LEU A 53 -6.02 -0.08 1.09
N MET A 54 -6.53 1.12 1.40
CA MET A 54 -5.76 2.35 1.25
C MET A 54 -4.56 2.42 2.22
N ILE A 55 -4.68 1.86 3.43
CA ILE A 55 -3.55 1.73 4.36
C ILE A 55 -2.53 0.71 3.83
N LYS A 56 -3.00 -0.45 3.34
CA LYS A 56 -2.14 -1.51 2.81
C LYS A 56 -1.37 -1.07 1.56
N TYR A 57 -1.99 -0.32 0.66
CA TYR A 57 -1.27 0.27 -0.47
C TYR A 57 -0.17 1.24 -0.04
N ASN A 58 -0.39 2.06 0.99
CA ASN A 58 0.67 2.92 1.53
C ASN A 58 1.83 2.12 2.14
N GLN A 59 1.53 0.97 2.77
CA GLN A 59 2.56 0.05 3.27
C GLN A 59 3.33 -0.60 2.12
N ALA A 60 2.65 -1.02 1.06
CA ALA A 60 3.25 -1.56 -0.15
C ALA A 60 4.19 -0.55 -0.80
N ILE A 61 3.78 0.72 -0.96
CA ILE A 61 4.65 1.78 -1.49
C ILE A 61 5.92 1.93 -0.65
N GLN A 62 5.82 1.95 0.68
CA GLN A 62 7.00 2.07 1.54
C GLN A 62 7.95 0.89 1.38
N LEU A 63 7.41 -0.33 1.34
CA LEU A 63 8.19 -1.55 1.17
C LEU A 63 8.85 -1.60 -0.21
N PHE A 64 8.09 -1.34 -1.27
CA PHE A 64 8.57 -1.37 -2.65
C PHE A 64 9.53 -0.22 -2.96
N SER A 65 9.32 0.97 -2.38
CA SER A 65 10.23 2.11 -2.56
C SER A 65 11.60 1.89 -1.92
N SER A 66 11.68 1.00 -0.93
CA SER A 66 12.93 0.62 -0.27
C SER A 66 13.80 -0.29 -1.14
N HIS A 67 13.24 -0.90 -2.19
CA HIS A 67 13.91 -1.86 -3.06
C HIS A 67 13.91 -1.40 -4.53
N PRO A 68 15.06 -1.35 -5.21
CA PRO A 68 15.14 -0.89 -6.59
C PRO A 68 14.36 -1.78 -7.57
N ASP A 69 14.32 -3.10 -7.34
CA ASP A 69 13.62 -4.07 -8.18
C ASP A 69 12.10 -3.95 -8.15
N TYR A 70 11.53 -3.35 -7.10
CA TYR A 70 10.09 -3.17 -6.94
C TYR A 70 9.61 -1.76 -7.28
N ARG A 71 10.49 -0.89 -7.81
CA ARG A 71 10.12 0.50 -8.16
C ARG A 71 9.01 0.59 -9.20
N ASP A 72 9.04 -0.22 -10.25
CA ASP A 72 7.96 -0.27 -11.25
C ASP A 72 6.60 -0.68 -10.64
N ARG A 73 6.63 -1.46 -9.54
CA ARG A 73 5.40 -1.83 -8.82
C ARG A 73 4.82 -0.66 -8.03
N VAL A 74 5.66 0.26 -7.53
CA VAL A 74 5.19 1.47 -6.83
C VAL A 74 4.23 2.27 -7.71
N ASP A 75 4.57 2.46 -8.99
CA ASP A 75 3.71 3.19 -9.94
C ASP A 75 2.37 2.48 -10.15
N THR A 76 2.39 1.15 -10.24
CA THR A 76 1.16 0.33 -10.32
C THR A 76 0.27 0.52 -9.09
N ILE A 77 0.85 0.52 -7.89
CA ILE A 77 0.12 0.76 -6.65
C ILE A 77 -0.48 2.18 -6.61
N PHE A 78 0.21 3.20 -7.13
CA PHE A 78 -0.35 4.54 -7.21
C PHE A 78 -1.60 4.63 -8.10
N ILE A 79 -1.60 3.90 -9.22
CA ILE A 79 -2.78 3.82 -10.10
C ILE A 79 -3.94 3.15 -9.35
N GLN A 80 -3.69 2.02 -8.69
CA GLN A 80 -4.69 1.29 -7.88
C GLN A 80 -5.29 2.17 -6.77
N ILE A 81 -4.48 2.98 -6.08
CA ILE A 81 -4.97 3.95 -5.09
C ILE A 81 -5.89 5.00 -5.74
N ASP A 82 -5.55 5.50 -6.93
CA ASP A 82 -6.40 6.47 -7.62
C ASP A 82 -7.73 5.86 -8.05
N GLU A 83 -7.71 4.64 -8.57
CA GLU A 83 -8.91 3.88 -8.93
C GLU A 83 -9.80 3.61 -7.72
N LEU A 84 -9.21 3.19 -6.59
CA LEU A 84 -9.91 3.04 -5.32
C LEU A 84 -10.56 4.36 -4.91
N ARG A 85 -9.80 5.46 -4.93
CA ARG A 85 -10.29 6.79 -4.58
C ARG A 85 -11.43 7.24 -5.50
N ASN A 86 -11.36 6.95 -6.79
CA ASN A 86 -12.42 7.26 -7.73
C ASN A 86 -13.67 6.42 -7.46
N THR A 87 -13.51 5.14 -7.09
CA THR A 87 -14.60 4.25 -6.68
C THR A 87 -15.29 4.75 -5.41
N ILE A 88 -14.50 5.17 -4.42
CA ILE A 88 -14.99 5.81 -3.19
C ILE A 88 -15.79 7.07 -3.55
N ARG A 89 -15.20 7.99 -4.32
CA ARG A 89 -15.85 9.26 -4.71
C ARG A 89 -17.14 9.07 -5.50
N LYS A 90 -17.26 8.00 -6.30
CA LYS A 90 -18.48 7.68 -7.05
C LYS A 90 -19.60 7.11 -6.19
N ASN A 91 -19.28 6.58 -4.99
CA ASN A 91 -20.23 5.95 -4.09
C ASN A 91 -20.62 6.82 -2.87
N ILE A 92 -20.06 8.03 -2.73
CA ILE A 92 -20.45 9.04 -1.73
C ILE A 92 -21.48 9.98 -2.36
#